data_AF-A0A7K0Z2M6-F1
#
_entry.id   AF-A0A7K0Z2M6-F1
#
_cell.length_a   1.000
_cell.length_b   1.000
_cell.length_c   1.000
_cell.angle_alpha   90.00
_cell.angle_beta   90.00
_cell.angle_gamma   90.00
#
_symmetry.space_group_name_H-M   'P 1'
#
loop_
_entity.id
_entity.type
_entity.pdbx_description
1 polymer ?
#
loop_
_entity_poly.entity_id
_entity_poly.type
_entity_poly.pdbx_seq_one_letter_code
_entity_poly.pdbx_strand_id
1 'polypeptide(L)'
;MNKVKKIVAVLGAGLLLALTGCSSSNSAATIGKTVIPNATVQGTINDVLKERKKVDTNGMNLVTGIELNTNAIRFHVVSVLFDDIAAKIKMKVTDAEIAERRKSIIAQIGSEKDLNPALVNAQIAQ
;
A
#
# COMPACT_ATOMS: atom_id res chain seq x y z
N MET A 1 1.63 51.86 -6.64
CA MET A 1 1.54 50.44 -7.05
C MET A 1 2.31 49.43 -6.17
N ASN A 2 3.14 49.85 -5.20
CA ASN A 2 4.01 48.90 -4.46
C ASN A 2 3.35 48.19 -3.26
N LYS A 3 2.25 48.71 -2.71
CA LYS A 3 1.58 48.10 -1.53
C LYS A 3 0.64 46.96 -1.91
N VAL A 4 -0.06 47.07 -3.05
CA VAL A 4 -0.98 46.04 -3.57
C VAL A 4 -0.22 44.77 -3.97
N LYS A 5 0.95 44.90 -4.62
CA LYS A 5 1.80 43.75 -4.99
C LYS A 5 2.31 42.95 -3.78
N LYS A 6 2.61 43.62 -2.66
CA LYS A 6 3.07 42.98 -1.42
C LYS A 6 1.94 42.24 -0.71
N ILE A 7 0.71 42.77 -0.74
CA ILE A 7 -0.46 42.14 -0.12
C ILE A 7 -0.89 40.89 -0.89
N VAL A 8 -0.88 40.94 -2.23
CA VAL A 8 -1.21 39.79 -3.09
C VAL A 8 -0.20 38.65 -2.93
N ALA A 9 1.10 38.97 -2.78
CA ALA A 9 2.13 37.96 -2.55
C ALA A 9 2.01 37.25 -1.18
N VAL A 10 1.59 37.97 -0.13
CA VAL A 10 1.43 37.40 1.22
C VAL A 10 0.15 36.57 1.33
N LEU A 11 -0.94 36.98 0.68
CA LEU A 11 -2.18 36.20 0.62
C LEU A 11 -2.03 34.91 -0.21
N GLY A 12 -1.29 34.96 -1.33
CA GLY A 12 -1.01 33.78 -2.15
C GLY A 12 -0.15 32.73 -1.42
N ALA A 13 0.85 33.17 -0.64
CA ALA A 13 1.68 32.28 0.18
C ALA A 13 0.92 31.68 1.38
N GLY A 14 0.03 32.47 2.02
CA GLY A 14 -0.79 32.01 3.14
C GLY A 14 -1.82 30.96 2.73
N LEU A 15 -2.42 31.07 1.55
CA LEU A 15 -3.37 30.08 1.01
C LEU A 15 -2.69 28.76 0.62
N LEU A 16 -1.46 28.79 0.12
CA LEU A 16 -0.67 27.58 -0.16
C LEU A 16 -0.27 26.84 1.13
N LEU A 17 0.08 27.56 2.20
CA LEU A 17 0.40 26.99 3.50
C LEU A 17 -0.85 26.51 4.26
N ALA A 18 -1.99 27.18 4.09
CA ALA A 18 -3.26 26.77 4.68
C ALA A 18 -3.87 25.53 3.99
N LEU A 19 -3.65 25.35 2.68
CA LEU A 19 -4.08 24.14 1.96
C LEU A 19 -3.33 22.88 2.43
N THR A 20 -2.07 23.01 2.84
CA THR A 20 -1.32 21.91 3.47
C THR A 20 -1.69 21.67 4.93
N GLY A 21 -2.39 22.60 5.57
CA GLY A 21 -2.70 22.57 7.00
C GLY A 21 -4.03 21.92 7.39
N CYS A 22 -4.91 21.58 6.44
CA CYS A 22 -6.29 21.17 6.76
C CYS A 22 -6.65 19.71 6.42
N SER A 23 -5.72 18.87 5.97
CA SER A 23 -5.97 17.44 5.71
C SER A 23 -4.88 16.49 6.22
N SER A 24 -4.08 16.91 7.20
CA SER A 24 -2.94 16.13 7.71
C SER A 24 -3.33 15.04 8.71
N SER A 25 -4.42 14.31 8.48
CA SER A 25 -4.40 12.93 8.97
C SER A 25 -3.38 12.21 8.09
N ASN A 26 -2.08 12.30 8.42
CA ASN A 26 -1.02 11.57 7.72
C ASN A 26 -1.10 10.04 7.98
N SER A 27 -2.19 9.61 8.61
CA SER A 27 -2.56 8.25 8.93
C SER A 27 -3.72 7.81 8.03
N ALA A 28 -3.58 6.63 7.45
CA ALA A 28 -4.64 5.90 6.79
C ALA A 28 -5.48 5.09 7.79
N ALA A 29 -4.85 4.57 8.85
CA ALA A 29 -5.48 3.81 9.92
C ALA A 29 -4.57 3.75 11.15
N THR A 30 -5.16 3.55 12.33
CA THR A 30 -4.43 3.33 13.59
C THR A 30 -4.97 2.09 14.28
N ILE A 31 -4.08 1.16 14.66
CA ILE A 31 -4.40 -0.12 15.29
C ILE A 31 -3.58 -0.22 16.57
N GLY A 32 -4.24 -0.08 17.71
CA GLY A 32 -3.55 0.04 19.00
C GLY A 32 -2.58 1.23 19.00
N LYS A 33 -1.27 0.95 19.08
CA LYS A 33 -0.21 1.96 19.05
C LYS A 33 0.44 2.13 17.66
N THR A 34 0.06 1.29 16.70
CA THR A 34 0.64 1.28 15.36
C THR A 34 -0.16 2.19 14.44
N VAL A 35 0.51 3.19 13.87
CA VAL A 35 -0.05 4.08 12.86
C VAL A 35 0.35 3.55 11.48
N ILE A 36 -0.61 3.40 10.57
CA ILE A 36 -0.39 3.10 9.16
C ILE A 36 -0.41 4.44 8.40
N PRO A 37 0.73 4.92 7.88
CA PRO A 37 0.76 6.18 7.13
C PRO A 37 0.03 6.08 5.79
N ASN A 38 -0.54 7.19 5.32
CA ASN A 38 -1.11 7.26 3.96
C ASN A 38 -0.06 6.93 2.89
N ALA A 39 1.19 7.37 3.07
CA ALA A 39 2.27 7.08 2.13
C ALA A 39 2.53 5.57 1.97
N THR A 40 2.40 4.78 3.04
CA THR A 40 2.56 3.33 3.01
C THR A 40 1.46 2.66 2.18
N VAL A 41 0.20 3.07 2.38
CA VAL A 41 -0.93 2.56 1.60
C VAL A 41 -0.79 2.94 0.13
N GLN A 42 -0.43 4.19 -0.16
CA GLN A 42 -0.21 4.64 -1.53
C GLN A 42 0.98 3.93 -2.21
N GLY A 43 2.04 3.61 -1.46
CA GLY A 43 3.13 2.77 -1.94
C GLY A 43 2.64 1.42 -2.43
N THR A 44 1.86 0.70 -1.61
CA THR A 44 1.28 -0.60 -1.99
C THR A 44 0.38 -0.51 -3.22
N ILE A 45 -0.45 0.53 -3.33
CA ILE A 45 -1.30 0.75 -4.51
C ILE A 45 -0.43 0.95 -5.75
N ASN A 46 0.60 1.79 -5.65
CA ASN A 46 1.52 2.06 -6.75
C ASN A 46 2.27 0.80 -7.19
N ASP A 47 2.70 -0.04 -6.25
CA ASP A 47 3.38 -1.29 -6.55
C ASP A 47 2.45 -2.27 -7.25
N VAL A 48 1.19 -2.43 -6.79
CA VAL A 48 0.19 -3.27 -7.46
C VAL A 48 -0.06 -2.78 -8.89
N LEU A 49 -0.23 -1.47 -9.08
CA LEU A 49 -0.42 -0.87 -10.40
C LEU A 49 0.81 -1.00 -11.29
N LYS A 50 2.01 -1.02 -10.71
CA LYS A 50 3.27 -1.25 -11.42
C LYS A 50 3.40 -2.69 -11.87
N GLU A 51 3.09 -3.67 -11.02
CA GLU A 51 3.13 -5.10 -11.39
C GLU A 51 2.10 -5.45 -12.46
N ARG A 52 0.90 -4.87 -12.40
CA ARG A 52 -0.13 -5.03 -13.46
C ARG A 52 0.35 -4.63 -14.85
N LYS A 53 1.31 -3.71 -14.96
CA LYS A 53 1.88 -3.29 -16.25
C LYS A 53 2.89 -4.28 -16.83
N LYS A 54 3.35 -5.24 -16.04
CA LYS A 54 4.39 -6.22 -16.45
C LYS A 54 3.82 -7.51 -17.02
N VAL A 55 2.52 -7.74 -16.88
CA VAL A 55 1.84 -8.97 -17.32
C VAL A 55 0.62 -8.62 -18.16
N ASP A 56 0.21 -9.54 -19.04
CA ASP A 56 -1.08 -9.42 -19.70
C ASP A 56 -2.20 -9.64 -18.67
N THR A 57 -3.05 -8.62 -18.48
CA THR A 57 -4.17 -8.67 -17.53
C THR A 57 -5.50 -8.99 -18.19
N ASN A 58 -5.52 -9.31 -19.49
CA ASN A 58 -6.75 -9.69 -20.19
C ASN A 58 -7.41 -10.90 -19.50
N GLY A 59 -8.71 -10.79 -19.21
CA GLY A 59 -9.46 -11.84 -18.51
C GLY A 59 -9.28 -11.87 -16.98
N MET A 60 -8.52 -10.94 -16.38
CA MET A 60 -8.41 -10.81 -14.93
C MET A 60 -9.47 -9.85 -14.37
N ASN A 61 -10.08 -10.22 -13.24
CA ASN A 61 -11.04 -9.37 -12.51
C ASN A 61 -10.31 -8.48 -11.49
N LEU A 62 -9.58 -7.49 -11.99
CA LEU A 62 -8.74 -6.61 -11.17
C LEU A 62 -9.54 -5.42 -10.63
N VAL A 63 -9.61 -5.27 -9.31
CA VAL A 63 -10.25 -4.10 -8.68
C VAL A 63 -9.43 -2.82 -8.90
N THR A 64 -10.11 -1.67 -8.91
CA THR A 64 -9.50 -0.35 -9.13
C THR A 64 -10.13 0.71 -8.21
N GLY A 65 -9.57 1.92 -8.21
CA GLY A 65 -10.13 3.08 -7.51
C GLY A 65 -10.32 2.84 -6.01
N ILE A 66 -11.51 3.15 -5.49
CA ILE A 66 -11.84 3.06 -4.05
C ILE A 66 -11.69 1.63 -3.52
N GLU A 67 -12.03 0.62 -4.32
CA GLU A 67 -11.94 -0.78 -3.91
C GLU A 67 -10.49 -1.21 -3.74
N LEU A 68 -9.62 -0.83 -4.69
CA LEU A 68 -8.17 -1.07 -4.58
C LEU A 68 -7.59 -0.37 -3.35
N ASN A 69 -7.99 0.88 -3.09
CA ASN A 69 -7.54 1.62 -1.91
C ASN A 69 -7.98 0.92 -0.61
N THR A 70 -9.23 0.44 -0.57
CA THR A 70 -9.77 -0.27 0.59
C THR A 70 -9.03 -1.59 0.82
N ASN A 71 -8.73 -2.34 -0.24
CA ASN A 71 -7.96 -3.58 -0.15
C ASN A 71 -6.53 -3.32 0.36
N ALA A 72 -5.87 -2.25 -0.10
CA ALA A 72 -4.55 -1.88 0.40
C ALA A 72 -4.58 -1.52 1.90
N ILE A 73 -5.59 -0.77 2.36
CA ILE A 73 -5.75 -0.48 3.79
C ILE A 73 -5.99 -1.77 4.58
N ARG A 74 -6.89 -2.64 4.10
CA ARG A 74 -7.20 -3.93 4.75
C ARG A 74 -5.97 -4.82 4.88
N PHE A 75 -5.14 -4.89 3.84
CA PHE A 75 -3.89 -5.64 3.86
C PHE A 75 -3.02 -5.18 5.04
N HIS A 76 -2.75 -3.88 5.14
CA HIS A 76 -1.92 -3.34 6.22
C HIS A 76 -2.54 -3.53 7.61
N VAL A 77 -3.86 -3.34 7.75
CA VAL A 77 -4.56 -3.59 9.02
C VAL A 77 -4.38 -5.04 9.46
N VAL A 78 -4.61 -5.99 8.55
CA VAL A 78 -4.49 -7.42 8.83
C VAL A 78 -3.03 -7.81 9.12
N SER A 79 -2.05 -7.25 8.40
CA SER A 79 -0.63 -7.45 8.67
C SER A 79 -0.26 -7.02 10.09
N VAL A 80 -0.67 -5.81 10.51
CA VAL A 80 -0.42 -5.33 11.88
C VAL A 80 -1.04 -6.24 12.94
N LEU A 81 -2.25 -6.75 12.70
CA LEU A 81 -2.91 -7.69 13.61
C LEU A 81 -2.16 -9.02 13.70
N PHE A 82 -1.70 -9.57 12.56
CA PHE A 82 -0.92 -10.81 12.56
C PHE A 82 0.44 -10.63 13.25
N ASP A 83 1.12 -9.51 13.04
CA ASP A 83 2.39 -9.21 13.71
C ASP A 83 2.21 -9.11 15.23
N ASP A 84 1.16 -8.44 15.70
CA ASP A 84 0.83 -8.35 17.13
C ASP A 84 0.47 -9.72 17.73
N ILE A 85 -0.30 -10.54 17.02
CA ILE A 85 -0.61 -11.92 17.44
C ILE A 85 0.67 -12.76 17.51
N ALA A 86 1.51 -12.73 16.46
CA ALA A 86 2.75 -13.48 16.40
C ALA A 86 3.69 -13.10 17.57
N ALA A 87 3.81 -11.81 17.87
CA ALA A 87 4.57 -11.32 19.02
C ALA A 87 4.02 -11.85 20.35
N LYS A 88 2.69 -11.83 20.54
CA LYS A 88 2.03 -12.34 21.76
C LYS A 88 2.26 -13.83 21.98
N ILE A 89 2.21 -14.63 20.90
CA ILE A 89 2.45 -16.08 20.99
C ILE A 89 3.92 -16.47 20.84
N LYS A 90 4.83 -15.48 20.74
CA LYS A 90 6.28 -15.66 20.54
C LYS A 90 6.62 -16.49 19.29
N MET A 91 5.79 -16.40 18.26
CA MET A 91 6.03 -17.02 16.97
C MET A 91 7.03 -16.18 16.18
N LYS A 92 8.01 -16.85 15.58
CA LYS A 92 8.91 -16.27 14.59
C LYS A 92 8.84 -17.11 13.33
N VAL A 93 8.62 -16.46 12.20
CA VAL A 93 8.76 -17.09 10.89
C VAL A 93 10.22 -16.98 10.47
N THR A 94 10.82 -18.10 10.09
CA THR A 94 12.21 -18.19 9.66
C THR A 94 12.32 -18.06 8.14
N ASP A 95 13.50 -17.64 7.66
CA ASP A 95 13.78 -17.56 6.22
C ASP A 95 13.63 -18.93 5.53
N ALA A 96 13.93 -20.02 6.24
CA ALA A 96 13.74 -21.38 5.75
C ALA A 96 12.26 -21.72 5.51
N GLU A 97 11.38 -21.34 6.44
CA GLU A 97 9.93 -21.53 6.31
C GLU A 97 9.36 -20.67 5.18
N ILE A 98 9.86 -19.44 5.01
CA ILE A 98 9.46 -18.56 3.89
C ILE A 98 9.89 -19.18 2.55
N ALA A 99 11.14 -19.66 2.46
CA ALA A 99 11.64 -20.30 1.25
C ALA A 99 10.86 -21.57 0.90
N GLU A 100 10.54 -22.39 1.89
CA GLU A 100 9.73 -23.60 1.69
C GLU A 100 8.30 -23.27 1.28
N ARG A 101 7.69 -22.25 1.91
CA ARG A 101 6.35 -21.80 1.51
C ARG A 101 6.35 -21.27 0.08
N ARG A 102 7.38 -20.52 -0.33
CA ARG A 102 7.53 -20.04 -1.71
C ARG A 102 7.64 -21.20 -2.69
N LYS A 103 8.47 -22.21 -2.42
CA LYS A 103 8.54 -23.43 -3.24
C LYS A 103 7.19 -24.12 -3.37
N SER A 104 6.45 -24.25 -2.26
CA SER A 104 5.11 -24.84 -2.27
C SER A 104 4.13 -24.04 -3.14
N ILE A 105 4.18 -22.70 -3.10
CA ILE A 105 3.36 -21.83 -3.97
C ILE A 105 3.72 -22.06 -5.44
N ILE A 106 5.01 -22.08 -5.77
CA ILE A 106 5.48 -22.31 -7.15
C ILE A 106 5.03 -23.69 -7.65
N ALA A 107 5.12 -24.73 -6.81
CA ALA A 107 4.65 -26.07 -7.15
C ALA A 107 3.14 -26.12 -7.40
N GLN A 108 2.34 -25.33 -6.67
CA GLN A 108 0.89 -25.24 -6.87
C GLN A 108 0.50 -24.48 -8.14
N ILE A 109 1.23 -23.41 -8.47
CA ILE A 109 0.97 -22.58 -9.67
C ILE A 109 1.55 -23.24 -10.93
N GLY A 110 2.57 -24.08 -10.78
CA GLY A 110 3.15 -24.91 -11.83
C GLY A 110 4.55 -24.47 -12.28
N SER A 111 4.90 -23.18 -12.18
CA SER A 111 6.24 -22.68 -12.48
C SER A 111 6.52 -21.26 -11.97
N GLU A 112 7.81 -20.87 -11.88
CA GLU A 112 8.21 -19.52 -11.45
C GLU A 112 7.73 -18.43 -12.42
N LYS A 113 7.66 -18.72 -13.73
CA LYS A 113 7.18 -17.74 -14.74
C LYS A 113 5.71 -17.36 -14.54
N ASP A 114 4.92 -18.26 -13.94
CA ASP A 114 3.49 -18.06 -13.70
C ASP A 114 3.22 -17.38 -12.36
N LEU A 115 4.26 -17.19 -11.54
CA LEU A 115 4.15 -16.57 -10.22
C LEU A 115 3.70 -15.10 -10.30
N ASN A 116 4.29 -14.30 -11.19
CA ASN A 116 3.93 -12.89 -11.29
C ASN A 116 2.49 -12.68 -11.80
N PRO A 117 2.04 -13.35 -12.89
CA PRO A 117 0.62 -13.31 -13.29
C PRO A 117 -0.34 -13.76 -12.18
N ALA A 118 0.01 -14.80 -11.42
CA ALA A 118 -0.81 -15.28 -10.30
C ALA A 118 -0.94 -14.25 -9.18
N LEU A 119 0.16 -13.57 -8.84
CA LEU A 119 0.16 -12.53 -7.80
C LEU A 119 -0.59 -11.28 -8.26
N VAL A 120 -0.43 -10.86 -9.51
CA VAL A 120 -1.21 -9.77 -10.08
C VAL A 120 -2.70 -10.08 -10.06
N ASN A 121 -3.10 -11.30 -10.43
CA ASN A 121 -4.49 -11.74 -10.37
C ASN A 121 -5.02 -11.74 -8.91
N ALA A 122 -4.16 -12.05 -7.94
CA ALA A 122 -4.45 -11.93 -6.51
C ALA A 122 -4.36 -10.49 -5.97
N GLN A 123 -4.04 -9.50 -6.82
CA GLN A 123 -3.85 -8.09 -6.48
C GLN A 123 -2.69 -7.84 -5.50
N ILE A 124 -1.67 -8.69 -5.55
CA ILE A 124 -0.48 -8.64 -4.71
C ILE A 124 0.71 -8.15 -5.56
N ALA A 125 1.49 -7.22 -5.00
CA ALA A 125 2.77 -6.81 -5.58
C ALA A 125 3.93 -7.64 -5.02
N GLN A 126 4.96 -7.86 -5.85
CA GLN A 126 6.19 -8.59 -5.50
C GLN A 126 7.31 -7.67 -5.05
#